data_AF-A0A7S4C075-F1
#
_entry.id   AF-A0A7S4C075-F1
#
_cell.length_a   1.000
_cell.length_b   1.000
_cell.length_c   1.000
_cell.angle_alpha   90.00
_cell.angle_beta   90.00
_cell.angle_gamma   90.00
#
_symmetry.space_group_name_H-M   'P 1'
#
loop_
_entity.id
_entity.type
_entity.pdbx_description
1 polymer ?
#
loop_
_entity_poly.entity_id
_entity_poly.type
_entity_poly.pdbx_seq_one_letter_code
_entity_poly.pdbx_strand_id
1 'polypeptide(L)'
;MTDAKKVLQSEVVAVKTRWADQVKISKAGPESPTAPLPIGVQRCVPQPEAASAFDQNELNIKLWVDSLDPKEQKMRVEVLSELPAPLREAIAEQTLGRWQKLVAKAEGSWRLETIFTWVEDNFSELLLLLPEHIEQYHGVDTNGMTIRRYTIVELQAPAAAESDSSSQNSDGEESDGDGGSSDGADGTGSELTAEQERLLRIKLAAEREADRVWREARRKEAEELGEAARQQTGLSKKEQQARIKEKQAKAQGVRLRKAGAKANKFDAEAAGKKPNKKNGLLH
;
A
#
# COMPACT_ATOMS: atom_id res chain seq x y z
N MET A 1 7.03 29.79 -27.26
CA MET A 1 6.39 28.45 -27.18
C MET A 1 7.36 27.28 -27.41
N THR A 2 8.40 27.43 -28.24
CA THR A 2 9.39 26.35 -28.51
C THR A 2 10.15 25.89 -27.27
N ASP A 3 10.38 26.77 -26.30
CA ASP A 3 11.23 26.45 -25.15
C ASP A 3 10.49 25.65 -24.08
N ALA A 4 9.24 26.00 -23.75
CA ALA A 4 8.41 25.23 -22.79
C ALA A 4 8.20 23.78 -23.25
N LYS A 5 8.03 23.56 -24.56
CA LYS A 5 7.94 22.23 -25.16
C LYS A 5 9.25 21.45 -25.01
N LYS A 6 10.41 22.08 -25.25
CA LYS A 6 11.73 21.46 -25.08
C LYS A 6 11.99 21.11 -23.61
N VAL A 7 11.62 21.99 -22.67
CA VAL A 7 11.76 21.73 -21.24
C VAL A 7 10.89 20.54 -20.83
N LEU A 8 9.60 20.53 -21.20
CA LEU A 8 8.73 19.38 -20.92
C LEU A 8 9.28 18.08 -21.51
N GLN A 9 9.76 18.09 -22.75
CA GLN A 9 10.38 16.92 -23.37
C GLN A 9 11.62 16.46 -22.60
N SER A 10 12.48 17.38 -22.17
CA SER A 10 13.67 17.05 -21.38
C SER A 10 13.31 16.45 -20.01
N GLU A 11 12.28 16.98 -19.34
CA GLU A 11 11.78 16.42 -18.07
C GLU A 11 11.16 15.05 -18.25
N VAL A 12 10.35 14.85 -19.30
CA VAL A 12 9.76 13.55 -19.62
C VAL A 12 10.84 12.50 -19.89
N VAL A 13 11.91 12.89 -20.60
CA VAL A 13 13.09 12.01 -20.81
C VAL A 13 13.78 11.73 -19.48
N ALA A 14 14.02 12.74 -18.63
CA ALA A 14 14.65 12.54 -17.32
C ALA A 14 13.84 11.58 -16.43
N VAL A 15 12.53 11.76 -16.35
CA VAL A 15 11.60 10.86 -15.64
C VAL A 15 11.69 9.44 -16.19
N LYS A 16 11.65 9.27 -17.52
CA LYS A 16 11.79 7.95 -18.15
C LYS A 16 13.16 7.32 -17.91
N THR A 17 14.24 8.11 -17.89
CA THR A 17 15.58 7.61 -17.59
C THR A 17 15.71 7.18 -16.12
N ARG A 18 15.09 7.91 -15.19
CA ARG A 18 15.16 7.61 -13.75
C ARG A 18 14.39 6.35 -13.36
N TRP A 19 13.19 6.15 -13.91
CA TRP A 19 12.28 5.08 -13.50
C TRP A 19 11.95 4.05 -14.59
N ALA A 20 12.55 4.17 -15.77
CA ALA A 20 12.50 3.20 -16.87
C ALA A 20 11.10 2.67 -17.19
N ASP A 21 10.87 1.39 -16.89
CA ASP A 21 9.66 0.62 -17.16
C ASP A 21 8.47 0.98 -16.27
N GLN A 22 8.71 1.65 -15.14
CA GLN A 22 7.65 2.15 -14.25
C GLN A 22 6.93 3.37 -14.84
N VAL A 23 7.42 3.94 -15.95
CA VAL A 23 6.85 5.15 -16.56
C VAL A 23 6.27 4.87 -17.94
N LYS A 24 5.00 5.25 -18.12
CA LYS A 24 4.29 5.21 -19.40
C LYS A 24 3.97 6.63 -19.86
N ILE A 25 4.20 6.92 -21.13
CA ILE A 25 3.91 8.24 -21.72
C ILE A 25 2.76 8.07 -22.71
N SER A 26 1.69 8.83 -22.53
CA SER A 26 0.57 8.93 -23.46
C SER A 26 0.57 10.31 -24.13
N LYS A 27 0.30 10.37 -25.42
CA LYS A 27 0.15 11.63 -26.17
C LYS A 27 -1.12 11.55 -27.01
N ALA A 28 -1.72 12.69 -27.31
CA ALA A 28 -2.75 12.74 -28.34
C ALA A 28 -2.20 12.19 -29.67
N GLY A 29 -3.02 11.40 -30.36
CA GLY A 29 -2.66 10.82 -31.66
C GLY A 29 -2.38 11.93 -32.69
N PRO A 30 -1.55 11.67 -33.72
CA PRO A 30 -1.16 12.69 -34.69
C PRO A 30 -2.32 13.27 -35.51
N GLU A 31 -3.44 12.53 -35.60
CA GLU A 31 -4.67 12.96 -36.28
C GLU A 31 -5.64 13.72 -35.37
N SER A 32 -5.32 13.87 -34.08
CA SER A 32 -6.17 14.59 -33.14
C SER A 32 -6.02 16.10 -33.33
N PRO A 33 -7.13 16.88 -33.33
CA PRO A 33 -7.08 18.33 -33.49
C PRO A 33 -6.33 19.05 -32.35
N THR A 34 -6.12 18.38 -31.21
CA THR A 34 -5.37 18.92 -30.07
C THR A 34 -3.89 18.51 -30.07
N ALA A 35 -3.46 17.65 -31.00
CA ALA A 35 -2.09 17.14 -31.05
C ALA A 35 -1.05 18.28 -31.09
N PRO A 36 0.06 18.18 -30.34
CA PRO A 36 0.54 17.02 -29.59
C PRO A 36 0.02 16.94 -28.14
N LEU A 37 -0.89 17.83 -27.73
CA LEU A 37 -1.47 17.87 -26.40
C LEU A 37 -2.81 17.13 -26.36
N PRO A 38 -3.21 16.58 -25.21
CA PRO A 38 -2.48 16.56 -23.95
C PRO A 38 -1.34 15.53 -23.91
N ILE A 39 -0.31 15.80 -23.09
CA ILE A 39 0.77 14.85 -22.80
C ILE A 39 0.54 14.29 -21.40
N GLY A 40 0.34 12.98 -21.31
CA GLY A 40 0.21 12.25 -20.05
C GLY A 40 1.49 11.50 -19.71
N VAL A 41 1.93 11.63 -18.46
CA VAL A 41 3.06 10.90 -17.88
C VAL A 41 2.51 10.10 -16.72
N GLN A 42 2.45 8.79 -16.86
CA GLN A 42 2.01 7.85 -15.84
C GLN A 42 3.21 7.21 -15.19
N ARG A 43 3.22 7.11 -13.86
CA ARG A 43 4.19 6.36 -13.08
C ARG A 43 3.45 5.33 -12.23
N CYS A 44 3.92 4.08 -12.24
CA CYS A 44 3.63 3.11 -11.21
C CYS A 44 4.61 3.35 -10.05
N VAL A 45 4.11 3.89 -8.94
CA VAL A 45 4.90 4.16 -7.73
C VAL A 45 4.82 2.92 -6.84
N PRO A 46 5.91 2.18 -6.64
CA PRO A 46 5.89 1.00 -5.78
C PRO A 46 5.71 1.42 -4.31
N GLN A 47 5.17 0.52 -3.51
CA GLN A 47 5.04 0.70 -2.07
C GLN A 47 6.43 0.87 -1.43
N PRO A 48 6.71 1.99 -0.74
CA PRO A 48 7.93 2.16 0.01
C PRO A 48 7.91 1.32 1.31
N GLU A 49 9.08 1.03 1.87
CA GLU A 49 9.21 0.26 3.13
C GLU A 49 8.43 0.89 4.29
N ALA A 50 8.38 2.22 4.36
CA ALA A 50 7.60 2.97 5.34
C ALA A 50 6.09 2.68 5.28
N ALA A 51 5.60 2.26 4.10
CA ALA A 51 4.20 1.92 3.87
C ALA A 51 3.92 0.42 3.94
N SER A 52 4.89 -0.42 4.34
CA SER A 52 4.79 -1.90 4.37
C SER A 52 3.64 -2.45 5.21
N ALA A 53 3.07 -1.65 6.13
CA ALA A 53 1.89 -2.00 6.90
C ALA A 53 0.58 -1.94 6.09
N PHE A 54 0.56 -1.31 4.92
CA PHE A 54 -0.61 -1.22 4.05
C PHE A 54 -0.64 -2.41 3.07
N ASP A 55 -1.83 -2.87 2.70
CA ASP A 55 -2.00 -3.91 1.68
C ASP A 55 -2.09 -3.33 0.25
N GLN A 56 -1.63 -2.09 0.06
CA GLN A 56 -1.55 -1.43 -1.24
C GLN A 56 -0.11 -1.46 -1.76
N ASN A 57 0.14 -2.30 -2.76
CA ASN A 57 1.49 -2.52 -3.30
C ASN A 57 1.99 -1.42 -4.25
N GLU A 58 1.08 -0.70 -4.90
CA GLU A 58 1.46 0.32 -5.89
C GLU A 58 0.42 1.44 -6.04
N LEU A 59 0.90 2.63 -6.38
CA LEU A 59 0.10 3.79 -6.78
C LEU A 59 0.36 4.17 -8.23
N ASN A 60 -0.63 4.02 -9.09
CA ASN A 60 -0.57 4.38 -10.50
C ASN A 60 -1.05 5.83 -10.69
N ILE A 61 -0.11 6.78 -10.69
CA ILE A 61 -0.40 8.21 -10.83
C ILE A 61 -0.11 8.66 -12.26
N LYS A 62 -1.09 9.32 -12.87
CA LYS A 62 -0.98 9.90 -14.21
C LYS A 62 -1.12 11.41 -14.15
N LEU A 63 -0.07 12.10 -14.57
CA LEU A 63 0.00 13.55 -14.67
C LEU A 63 -0.26 13.95 -16.11
N TRP A 64 -1.19 14.87 -16.35
CA TRP A 64 -1.47 15.39 -17.68
C TRP A 64 -1.12 16.87 -17.76
N VAL A 65 -0.46 17.23 -18.85
CA VAL A 65 -0.21 18.61 -19.26
C VAL A 65 -1.09 18.88 -20.47
N ASP A 66 -2.13 19.70 -20.28
CA ASP A 66 -3.12 20.01 -21.30
C ASP A 66 -2.79 21.31 -22.06
N SER A 67 -1.99 22.21 -21.47
CA SER A 67 -1.51 23.43 -22.12
C SER A 67 -0.02 23.66 -21.85
N LEU A 68 0.70 24.19 -22.84
CA LEU A 68 2.09 24.64 -22.69
C LEU A 68 2.21 26.13 -22.38
N ASP A 69 1.08 26.84 -22.32
CA ASP A 69 1.08 28.27 -22.07
C ASP A 69 1.34 28.55 -20.58
N PRO A 70 2.38 29.33 -20.25
CA PRO A 70 2.71 29.66 -18.86
C PRO A 70 1.58 30.40 -18.13
N LYS A 71 0.67 31.03 -18.88
CA LYS A 71 -0.48 31.77 -18.35
C LYS A 71 -1.70 30.90 -18.08
N GLU A 72 -1.85 29.79 -18.81
CA GLU A 72 -3.04 28.93 -18.69
C GLU A 72 -2.76 27.62 -17.94
N GLN A 73 -1.50 27.15 -17.85
CA GLN A 73 -1.01 25.97 -17.11
C GLN A 73 -2.10 24.94 -16.71
N LYS A 74 -2.84 24.44 -17.72
CA LYS A 74 -3.91 23.48 -17.50
C LYS A 74 -3.27 22.12 -17.24
N MET A 75 -3.42 21.66 -16.01
CA MET A 75 -2.85 20.41 -15.50
C MET A 75 -3.97 19.62 -14.82
N ARG A 76 -3.93 18.30 -14.96
CA ARG A 76 -4.83 17.38 -14.25
C ARG A 76 -4.04 16.16 -13.78
N VAL A 77 -4.53 15.54 -12.72
CA VAL A 77 -3.97 14.33 -12.15
C VAL A 77 -5.06 13.27 -12.12
N GLU A 78 -4.72 12.06 -12.52
CA GLU A 78 -5.59 10.88 -12.47
C GLU A 78 -4.89 9.77 -11.67
N VAL A 79 -5.64 9.10 -10.80
CA VAL A 79 -5.17 7.93 -10.06
C VAL A 79 -5.83 6.70 -10.64
N LEU A 80 -5.02 5.78 -11.18
CA LEU A 80 -5.48 4.58 -11.88
C LEU A 80 -5.40 3.31 -11.01
N SER A 81 -4.98 3.43 -9.75
CA SER A 81 -4.95 2.31 -8.82
C SER A 81 -6.34 1.80 -8.48
N GLU A 82 -6.41 0.52 -8.09
CA GLU A 82 -7.60 -0.13 -7.53
C GLU A 82 -7.83 0.39 -6.11
N LEU A 83 -8.46 1.56 -6.02
CA LEU A 83 -8.80 2.25 -4.77
C LEU A 83 -10.25 2.76 -4.86
N PRO A 84 -10.95 2.94 -3.73
CA PRO A 84 -12.26 3.57 -3.71
C PRO A 84 -12.25 4.91 -4.45
N ALA A 85 -13.30 5.19 -5.23
CA ALA A 85 -13.37 6.41 -6.04
C ALA A 85 -13.14 7.70 -5.22
N PRO A 86 -13.74 7.88 -4.02
CA PRO A 86 -13.49 9.06 -3.19
C PRO A 86 -12.02 9.24 -2.82
N LEU A 87 -11.34 8.13 -2.48
CA LEU A 87 -9.92 8.18 -2.13
C LEU A 87 -9.05 8.51 -3.33
N ARG A 88 -9.36 7.97 -4.53
CA ARG A 88 -8.65 8.33 -5.76
C ARG A 88 -8.77 9.82 -6.09
N GLU A 89 -9.96 10.37 -5.93
CA GLU A 89 -10.23 11.79 -6.13
C GLU A 89 -9.46 12.65 -5.12
N ALA A 90 -9.48 12.29 -3.84
CA ALA A 90 -8.73 12.98 -2.79
C ALA A 90 -7.22 12.98 -3.06
N ILE A 91 -6.65 11.81 -3.45
CA ILE A 91 -5.23 11.70 -3.82
C ILE A 91 -4.92 12.55 -5.06
N ALA A 92 -5.77 12.51 -6.08
CA ALA A 92 -5.61 13.31 -7.29
C ALA A 92 -5.61 14.81 -6.97
N GLU A 93 -6.56 15.27 -6.17
CA GLU A 93 -6.69 16.67 -5.75
C GLU A 93 -5.48 17.13 -4.94
N GLN A 94 -5.06 16.35 -3.95
CA GLN A 94 -3.90 16.70 -3.12
C GLN A 94 -2.61 16.75 -3.96
N THR A 95 -2.42 15.76 -4.84
CA THR A 95 -1.27 15.71 -5.76
C THR A 95 -1.28 16.87 -6.73
N LEU A 96 -2.44 17.22 -7.31
CA LEU A 96 -2.59 18.36 -8.22
C LEU A 96 -2.29 19.68 -7.51
N GLY A 97 -2.85 19.90 -6.31
CA GLY A 97 -2.61 21.10 -5.53
C GLY A 97 -1.14 21.24 -5.11
N ARG A 98 -0.46 20.13 -4.82
CA ARG A 98 0.99 20.12 -4.58
C ARG A 98 1.78 20.43 -5.84
N TRP A 99 1.40 19.82 -6.96
CA TRP A 99 2.08 20.00 -8.24
C TRP A 99 1.99 21.45 -8.74
N GLN A 100 0.79 22.04 -8.68
CA GLN A 100 0.56 23.46 -9.00
C GLN A 100 1.47 24.39 -8.19
N LYS A 101 1.62 24.14 -6.89
CA LYS A 101 2.53 24.93 -6.02
C LYS A 101 4.00 24.77 -6.43
N LEU A 102 4.43 23.59 -6.85
CA LEU A 102 5.80 23.34 -7.31
C LEU A 102 6.09 24.05 -8.64
N VAL A 103 5.16 23.99 -9.58
CA VAL A 103 5.27 24.66 -10.89
C VAL A 103 5.25 26.18 -10.72
N ALA A 104 4.35 26.72 -9.89
CA ALA A 104 4.29 28.15 -9.62
C ALA A 104 5.57 28.71 -8.99
N LYS A 105 6.30 27.91 -8.20
CA LYS A 105 7.59 28.30 -7.60
C LYS A 105 8.77 28.25 -8.58
N ALA A 106 8.63 27.49 -9.66
CA ALA A 106 9.71 27.22 -10.60
C ALA A 106 9.29 27.58 -12.02
N GLU A 107 9.36 28.88 -12.35
CA GLU A 107 8.99 29.38 -13.67
C GLU A 107 9.69 28.58 -14.78
N GLY A 108 8.87 28.08 -15.72
CA GLY A 108 9.36 27.35 -16.90
C GLY A 108 9.65 25.86 -16.70
N SER A 109 9.47 25.29 -15.50
CA SER A 109 9.65 23.85 -15.24
C SER A 109 8.35 23.19 -14.80
N TRP A 110 8.12 21.96 -15.24
CA TRP A 110 6.95 21.15 -14.88
C TRP A 110 7.18 20.31 -13.62
N ARG A 111 8.42 20.20 -13.14
CA ARG A 111 8.77 19.50 -11.90
C ARG A 111 8.26 18.06 -11.82
N LEU A 112 8.17 17.37 -12.95
CA LEU A 112 7.59 16.02 -13.02
C LEU A 112 8.30 15.03 -12.09
N GLU A 113 9.63 15.07 -12.07
CA GLU A 113 10.44 14.22 -11.20
C GLU A 113 10.22 14.52 -9.71
N THR A 114 10.11 15.80 -9.37
CA THR A 114 9.90 16.24 -7.99
C THR A 114 8.54 15.81 -7.47
N ILE A 115 7.48 15.96 -8.26
CA ILE A 115 6.14 15.55 -7.82
C ILE A 115 6.03 14.03 -7.71
N PHE A 116 6.63 13.25 -8.62
CA PHE A 116 6.65 11.78 -8.48
C PHE A 116 7.45 11.31 -7.28
N THR A 117 8.58 11.96 -6.98
CA THR A 117 9.35 11.67 -5.75
C THR A 117 8.51 12.01 -4.51
N TRP A 118 7.80 13.14 -4.53
CA TRP A 118 6.93 13.52 -3.42
C TRP A 118 5.80 12.51 -3.19
N VAL A 119 5.15 12.01 -4.25
CA VAL A 119 4.13 10.95 -4.14
C VAL A 119 4.69 9.70 -3.47
N GLU A 120 5.90 9.28 -3.84
CA GLU A 120 6.59 8.14 -3.26
C GLU A 120 6.91 8.35 -1.77
N ASP A 121 7.45 9.52 -1.42
CA ASP A 121 7.78 9.88 -0.04
C ASP A 121 6.53 9.99 0.85
N ASN A 122 5.37 10.35 0.27
CA ASN A 122 4.12 10.59 0.98
C ASN A 122 3.10 9.47 0.75
N PHE A 123 3.54 8.31 0.27
CA PHE A 123 2.66 7.20 -0.13
C PHE A 123 1.66 6.83 0.97
N SER A 124 2.12 6.63 2.21
CA SER A 124 1.24 6.32 3.34
C SER A 124 0.29 7.46 3.69
N GLU A 125 0.74 8.71 3.63
CA GLU A 125 -0.09 9.88 3.92
C GLU A 125 -1.22 10.02 2.89
N LEU A 126 -0.93 9.73 1.61
CA LEU A 126 -1.92 9.71 0.54
C LEU A 126 -3.01 8.64 0.77
N LEU A 127 -2.63 7.45 1.23
CA LEU A 127 -3.60 6.40 1.58
C LEU A 127 -4.44 6.76 2.81
N LEU A 128 -3.91 7.59 3.71
CA LEU A 128 -4.54 8.03 4.96
C LEU A 128 -5.45 9.25 4.81
N LEU A 129 -5.62 9.79 3.59
CA LEU A 129 -6.44 10.99 3.37
C LEU A 129 -7.89 10.83 3.82
N LEU A 130 -8.47 9.65 3.56
CA LEU A 130 -9.84 9.31 3.95
C LEU A 130 -9.78 8.12 4.91
N PRO A 131 -9.58 8.36 6.22
CA PRO A 131 -9.40 7.29 7.21
C PRO A 131 -10.63 6.38 7.33
N GLU A 132 -11.81 6.84 6.93
CA GLU A 132 -13.03 6.03 6.88
C GLU A 132 -12.94 4.83 5.90
N HIS A 133 -12.04 4.89 4.92
CA HIS A 133 -11.78 3.80 3.98
C HIS A 133 -10.69 2.82 4.45
N ILE A 134 -10.24 2.93 5.71
CA ILE A 134 -9.10 2.16 6.22
C ILE A 134 -9.55 1.24 7.33
N GLU A 135 -9.39 -0.05 7.11
CA GLU A 135 -9.64 -1.08 8.12
C GLU A 135 -8.32 -1.61 8.66
N GLN A 136 -8.21 -1.62 9.99
CA GLN A 136 -7.04 -2.16 10.68
C GLN A 136 -7.28 -3.62 11.05
N TYR A 137 -6.32 -4.49 10.75
CA TYR A 137 -6.33 -5.88 11.20
C TYR A 137 -4.95 -6.30 11.73
N HIS A 138 -4.88 -7.51 12.31
CA HIS A 138 -3.63 -8.10 12.75
C HIS A 138 -3.12 -9.06 11.69
N GLY A 139 -1.97 -8.75 11.11
CA GLY A 139 -1.26 -9.65 10.20
C GLY A 139 0.01 -10.20 10.84
N VAL A 140 0.76 -10.94 10.05
CA VAL A 140 2.07 -11.49 10.43
C VAL A 140 3.13 -10.90 9.50
N ASP A 141 4.24 -10.42 10.06
CA ASP A 141 5.36 -9.92 9.29
C ASP A 141 6.23 -11.05 8.70
N THR A 142 7.30 -10.71 7.99
CA THR A 142 8.24 -11.68 7.42
C THR A 142 8.99 -12.50 8.48
N ASN A 143 8.99 -12.08 9.75
CA ASN A 143 9.64 -12.73 10.88
C ASN A 143 8.68 -13.60 11.71
N GLY A 144 7.40 -13.68 11.35
CA GLY A 144 6.40 -14.40 12.13
C GLY A 144 5.80 -13.61 13.30
N MET A 145 6.09 -12.32 13.40
CA MET A 145 5.61 -11.43 14.46
C MET A 145 4.26 -10.83 14.08
N THR A 146 3.35 -10.76 15.05
CA THR A 146 2.07 -10.08 14.85
C THR A 146 2.28 -8.58 14.70
N ILE A 147 1.81 -8.02 13.58
CA ILE A 147 1.86 -6.59 13.28
C ILE A 147 0.48 -6.05 12.98
N ARG A 148 0.29 -4.75 13.19
CA ARG A 148 -0.90 -4.05 12.71
C ARG A 148 -0.75 -3.81 11.22
N ARG A 149 -1.75 -4.22 10.44
CA ARG A 149 -1.84 -3.99 9.01
C ARG A 149 -3.10 -3.19 8.69
N TYR A 150 -3.08 -2.54 7.54
CA TYR A 150 -4.14 -1.68 7.05
C TYR A 150 -4.56 -2.13 5.66
N THR A 151 -5.85 -2.39 5.50
CA THR A 151 -6.45 -2.65 4.19
C THR A 151 -7.39 -1.50 3.82
N ILE A 152 -7.57 -1.29 2.53
CA ILE A 152 -8.42 -0.23 1.99
C ILE A 152 -9.75 -0.85 1.60
N VAL A 153 -10.83 -0.34 2.19
CA VAL A 153 -12.19 -0.87 2.01
C VAL A 153 -13.08 0.12 1.28
N GLU A 154 -13.95 -0.41 0.42
CA GLU A 154 -15.01 0.40 -0.18
C GLU A 154 -16.19 0.47 0.78
N LEU A 155 -16.55 1.69 1.16
CA LEU A 155 -17.72 1.92 1.99
C LEU A 155 -18.97 1.66 1.15
N GLN A 156 -19.72 0.61 1.49
CA GLN A 156 -21.07 0.49 0.97
C GLN A 156 -21.85 1.71 1.46
N ALA A 157 -22.45 2.46 0.52
CA ALA A 157 -23.45 3.46 0.88
C ALA A 157 -24.45 2.79 1.83
N PRO A 158 -24.85 3.44 2.94
CA PRO A 158 -25.86 2.87 3.80
C PRO A 158 -27.06 2.57 2.90
N ALA A 159 -27.39 1.28 2.75
CA ALA A 159 -28.61 0.88 2.10
C ALA A 159 -29.69 1.75 2.73
N ALA A 160 -30.33 2.59 1.92
CA ALA A 160 -31.43 3.42 2.37
C ALA A 160 -32.33 2.50 3.17
N ALA A 161 -32.46 2.77 4.47
CA ALA A 161 -33.10 1.89 5.43
C ALA A 161 -34.38 1.34 4.80
N GLU A 162 -34.36 0.05 4.41
CA GLU A 162 -35.60 -0.63 4.15
C GLU A 162 -36.37 -0.54 5.45
N SER A 163 -37.47 0.19 5.36
CA SER A 163 -38.41 0.42 6.42
C SER A 163 -38.71 -0.90 7.11
N ASP A 164 -38.21 -0.97 8.34
CA ASP A 164 -38.64 -1.90 9.37
C ASP A 164 -40.16 -1.74 9.55
N SER A 165 -40.91 -2.52 8.78
CA SER A 165 -42.34 -2.75 9.00
C SER A 165 -42.47 -4.02 9.84
N SER A 166 -42.04 -3.92 11.09
CA SER A 166 -42.48 -4.82 12.14
C SER A 166 -43.99 -4.64 12.35
N SER A 167 -44.81 -5.58 11.86
CA SER A 167 -46.19 -5.75 12.33
C SER A 167 -46.48 -7.20 12.66
N GLN A 168 -46.50 -7.44 13.97
CA GLN A 168 -47.38 -8.34 14.72
C GLN A 168 -47.15 -9.86 14.66
N ASN A 169 -46.70 -10.35 15.83
CA ASN A 169 -47.11 -11.62 16.42
C ASN A 169 -48.62 -11.89 16.25
N SER A 170 -48.95 -13.11 15.82
CA SER A 170 -50.16 -13.83 16.22
C SER A 170 -49.82 -15.32 16.29
N ASP A 171 -49.65 -15.81 17.51
CA ASP A 171 -49.79 -17.21 17.91
C ASP A 171 -51.20 -17.71 17.54
N GLY A 172 -51.35 -18.97 17.10
CA GLY A 172 -52.65 -19.65 17.08
C GLY A 172 -52.94 -20.63 15.93
N GLU A 173 -52.79 -21.91 16.28
CA GLU A 173 -53.67 -23.04 15.92
C GLU A 173 -53.60 -23.75 14.55
N GLU A 174 -53.69 -25.07 14.68
CA GLU A 174 -53.75 -26.11 13.65
C GLU A 174 -54.89 -25.89 12.65
N SER A 175 -54.60 -26.08 11.37
CA SER A 175 -55.62 -26.45 10.39
C SER A 175 -54.99 -27.32 9.32
N ASP A 176 -55.35 -28.61 9.34
CA ASP A 176 -55.27 -29.50 8.20
C ASP A 176 -55.90 -28.83 6.98
N GLY A 177 -55.16 -28.84 5.86
CA GLY A 177 -55.51 -28.14 4.63
C GLY A 177 -54.85 -28.79 3.43
N ASP A 178 -55.37 -29.96 3.09
CA ASP A 178 -55.24 -30.65 1.81
C ASP A 178 -55.48 -29.70 0.61
N GLY A 179 -54.69 -29.91 -0.46
CA GLY A 179 -55.08 -29.49 -1.81
C GLY A 179 -54.07 -28.61 -2.56
N GLY A 180 -53.47 -29.20 -3.60
CA GLY A 180 -53.38 -28.49 -4.89
C GLY A 180 -51.99 -28.19 -5.43
N SER A 181 -51.40 -29.20 -6.08
CA SER A 181 -50.57 -29.11 -7.28
C SER A 181 -50.37 -27.70 -7.89
N SER A 182 -49.12 -27.21 -7.88
CA SER A 182 -48.64 -26.33 -8.97
C SER A 182 -47.33 -26.89 -9.52
N ASP A 183 -47.49 -27.65 -10.60
CA ASP A 183 -46.45 -27.99 -11.56
C ASP A 183 -45.93 -26.70 -12.21
N GLY A 184 -44.60 -26.52 -12.22
CA GLY A 184 -43.90 -25.62 -13.14
C GLY A 184 -43.27 -24.36 -12.53
N ALA A 185 -41.95 -24.41 -12.26
CA ALA A 185 -40.96 -23.40 -12.66
C ALA A 185 -39.52 -23.77 -12.22
N ASP A 186 -38.58 -23.57 -13.15
CA ASP A 186 -37.13 -23.39 -12.98
C ASP A 186 -36.20 -24.55 -12.60
N GLY A 187 -35.98 -25.42 -13.59
CA GLY A 187 -34.80 -26.29 -13.71
C GLY A 187 -33.51 -25.59 -14.18
N THR A 188 -33.32 -24.30 -13.90
CA THR A 188 -32.14 -23.49 -14.30
C THR A 188 -31.21 -23.12 -13.13
N GLY A 189 -31.63 -23.35 -11.87
CA GLY A 189 -30.81 -23.04 -10.68
C GLY A 189 -29.77 -24.10 -10.30
N SER A 190 -29.92 -25.35 -10.79
CA SER A 190 -29.03 -26.46 -10.42
C SER A 190 -27.72 -26.52 -11.23
N GLU A 191 -27.67 -25.97 -12.45
CA GLU A 191 -26.46 -25.97 -13.28
C GLU A 191 -25.49 -24.85 -12.89
N LEU A 192 -26.03 -23.67 -12.54
CA LEU A 192 -25.23 -22.53 -12.09
C LEU A 192 -24.48 -22.80 -10.77
N THR A 193 -25.07 -23.61 -9.88
CA THR A 193 -24.41 -24.02 -8.63
C THR A 193 -23.32 -25.06 -8.87
N ALA A 194 -23.53 -26.01 -9.80
CA ALA A 194 -22.52 -27.00 -10.18
C ALA A 194 -21.32 -26.38 -10.93
N GLU A 195 -21.56 -25.38 -11.78
CA GLU A 195 -20.49 -24.69 -12.51
C GLU A 195 -19.62 -23.83 -11.58
N GLN A 196 -20.24 -23.14 -10.61
CA GLN A 196 -19.51 -22.41 -9.56
C GLN A 196 -18.66 -23.34 -8.70
N GLU A 197 -19.19 -24.50 -8.32
CA GLU A 197 -18.43 -25.48 -7.54
C GLU A 197 -17.22 -26.04 -8.35
N ARG A 198 -17.41 -26.25 -9.65
CA ARG A 198 -16.32 -26.66 -10.55
C ARG A 198 -15.22 -25.60 -10.66
N LEU A 199 -15.60 -24.32 -10.79
CA LEU A 199 -14.64 -23.21 -10.83
C LEU A 199 -13.86 -23.06 -9.52
N LEU A 200 -14.53 -23.23 -8.38
CA LEU A 200 -13.88 -23.21 -7.07
C LEU A 200 -12.87 -24.36 -6.91
N ARG A 201 -13.20 -25.57 -7.39
CA ARG A 201 -12.25 -26.70 -7.38
C ARG A 201 -11.04 -26.44 -8.27
N ILE A 202 -11.22 -25.83 -9.44
CA ILE A 202 -10.11 -25.46 -10.34
C ILE A 202 -9.22 -24.40 -9.68
N LYS A 203 -9.82 -23.37 -9.05
CA LYS A 203 -9.07 -22.32 -8.35
C LYS A 203 -8.26 -22.88 -7.18
N LEU A 204 -8.87 -23.76 -6.38
CA LEU A 204 -8.20 -24.42 -5.24
C LEU A 204 -7.06 -25.34 -5.70
N ALA A 205 -7.20 -26.01 -6.85
CA ALA A 205 -6.15 -26.83 -7.43
C ALA A 205 -4.97 -25.98 -7.93
N ALA A 206 -5.25 -24.86 -8.60
CA ALA A 206 -4.23 -23.93 -9.06
C ALA A 206 -3.45 -23.29 -7.90
N GLU A 207 -4.14 -22.95 -6.80
CA GLU A 207 -3.51 -22.41 -5.59
C GLU A 207 -2.58 -23.41 -4.92
N ARG A 208 -2.99 -24.69 -4.82
CA ARG A 208 -2.14 -25.77 -4.30
C ARG A 208 -0.90 -26.02 -5.17
N GLU A 209 -1.03 -25.91 -6.49
CA GLU A 209 0.10 -26.08 -7.40
C GLU A 209 1.06 -24.90 -7.34
N ALA A 210 0.56 -23.67 -7.23
CA ALA A 210 1.37 -22.47 -7.01
C ALA A 210 2.16 -22.56 -5.69
N ASP A 211 1.53 -23.01 -4.61
CA ASP A 211 2.18 -23.21 -3.32
C ASP A 211 3.25 -24.32 -3.38
N ARG A 212 3.00 -25.42 -4.11
CA ARG A 212 4.04 -26.44 -4.36
C ARG A 212 5.25 -25.86 -5.08
N VAL A 213 5.03 -25.11 -6.15
CA VAL A 213 6.10 -24.48 -6.95
C VAL A 213 6.89 -23.48 -6.12
N TRP A 214 6.22 -22.68 -5.28
CA TRP A 214 6.89 -21.72 -4.40
C TRP A 214 7.78 -22.41 -3.36
N ARG A 215 7.32 -23.51 -2.75
CA ARG A 215 8.13 -24.29 -1.80
C ARG A 215 9.33 -24.95 -2.47
N GLU A 216 9.18 -25.46 -3.68
CA GLU A 216 10.28 -26.04 -4.46
C GLU A 216 11.30 -24.97 -4.86
N ALA A 217 10.85 -23.80 -5.31
CA ALA A 217 11.72 -22.66 -5.62
C ALA A 217 12.50 -22.19 -4.39
N ARG A 218 11.84 -22.08 -3.24
CA ARG A 218 12.47 -21.68 -1.97
C ARG A 218 13.47 -22.72 -1.47
N ARG A 219 13.18 -24.01 -1.66
CA ARG A 219 14.13 -25.09 -1.35
C ARG A 219 15.35 -25.02 -2.26
N LYS A 220 15.16 -24.79 -3.56
CA LYS A 220 16.24 -24.67 -4.54
C LYS A 220 17.12 -23.46 -4.27
N GLU A 221 16.54 -22.31 -3.94
CA GLU A 221 17.27 -21.09 -3.57
C GLU A 221 18.11 -21.31 -2.29
N ALA A 222 17.56 -22.02 -1.29
CA ALA A 222 18.30 -22.38 -0.08
C ALA A 222 19.46 -23.37 -0.34
N GLU A 223 19.28 -24.32 -1.28
CA GLU A 223 20.34 -25.23 -1.73
C GLU A 223 21.45 -24.48 -2.50
N GLU A 224 21.09 -23.55 -3.39
CA GLU A 224 22.05 -22.69 -4.12
C GLU A 224 22.85 -21.76 -3.17
N LEU A 225 22.20 -21.18 -2.17
CA LEU A 225 22.86 -20.33 -1.16
C LEU A 225 23.82 -21.15 -0.27
N GLY A 226 23.45 -22.40 0.03
CA GLY A 226 24.27 -23.35 0.78
C GLY A 226 25.50 -23.84 -0.01
N GLU A 227 25.37 -24.01 -1.33
CA GLU A 227 26.50 -24.34 -2.22
C GLU A 227 27.42 -23.14 -2.45
N ALA A 228 26.88 -21.93 -2.59
CA ALA A 228 27.68 -20.69 -2.68
C ALA A 228 28.54 -20.46 -1.42
N ALA A 229 28.05 -20.86 -0.24
CA ALA A 229 28.82 -20.81 1.01
C ALA A 229 29.96 -21.86 1.07
N ARG A 230 29.83 -22.98 0.35
CA ARG A 230 30.91 -24.00 0.23
C ARG A 230 31.95 -23.63 -0.83
N GLN A 231 31.61 -22.78 -1.78
CA GLN A 231 32.51 -22.33 -2.86
C GLN A 231 33.32 -21.06 -2.54
N GLN A 232 33.47 -20.66 -1.26
CA GLN A 232 34.51 -19.68 -0.88
C GLN A 232 35.91 -20.30 -0.98
N THR A 233 36.36 -20.37 -2.23
CA THR A 233 37.68 -19.98 -2.74
C THR A 233 38.78 -19.69 -1.71
N GLY A 234 39.79 -20.55 -1.69
CA GLY A 234 41.19 -20.12 -1.58
C GLY A 234 41.83 -19.97 -0.19
N LEU A 235 41.10 -20.15 0.91
CA LEU A 235 41.71 -20.10 2.24
C LEU A 235 42.29 -21.46 2.64
N SER A 236 43.59 -21.49 2.93
CA SER A 236 44.28 -22.69 3.44
C SER A 236 43.60 -23.19 4.72
N LYS A 237 43.48 -24.52 4.90
CA LYS A 237 42.91 -25.16 6.12
C LYS A 237 43.44 -24.55 7.43
N LYS A 238 44.68 -24.06 7.41
CA LYS A 238 45.34 -23.43 8.56
C LYS A 238 44.75 -22.06 8.92
N GLU A 239 44.33 -21.30 7.92
CA GLU A 239 43.70 -19.98 8.08
C GLU A 239 42.25 -20.06 8.55
N GLN A 240 41.49 -21.05 8.07
CA GLN A 240 40.14 -21.33 8.57
C GLN A 240 40.16 -21.71 10.06
N GLN A 241 41.09 -22.56 10.48
CA GLN A 241 41.23 -22.93 11.90
C GLN A 241 41.64 -21.75 12.78
N ALA A 242 42.48 -20.83 12.28
CA ALA A 242 42.85 -19.62 13.01
C ALA A 242 41.66 -18.68 13.24
N ARG A 243 40.81 -18.46 12.23
CA ARG A 243 39.60 -17.64 12.36
C ARG A 243 38.56 -18.26 13.29
N ILE A 244 38.40 -19.58 13.28
CA ILE A 244 37.49 -20.26 14.21
C ILE A 244 37.98 -20.10 15.65
N LYS A 245 39.29 -20.27 15.90
CA LYS A 245 39.87 -20.05 17.24
C LYS A 245 39.76 -18.59 17.69
N GLU A 246 39.96 -17.63 16.80
CA GLU A 246 39.82 -16.21 17.13
C GLU A 246 38.38 -15.84 17.51
N LYS A 247 37.38 -16.37 16.77
CA LYS A 247 35.97 -16.17 17.10
C LYS A 247 35.58 -16.84 18.42
N GLN A 248 36.07 -18.06 18.68
CA GLN A 248 35.81 -18.76 19.94
C GLN A 248 36.47 -18.06 21.14
N ALA A 249 37.70 -17.53 20.97
CA ALA A 249 38.39 -16.76 22.01
C ALA A 249 37.66 -15.44 22.33
N LYS A 250 37.16 -14.74 21.31
CA LYS A 250 36.33 -13.53 21.51
C LYS A 250 35.00 -13.83 22.21
N ALA A 251 34.38 -14.98 21.93
CA ALA A 251 33.12 -15.38 22.56
C ALA A 251 33.29 -15.85 24.02
N GLN A 252 34.41 -16.49 24.38
CA GLN A 252 34.63 -17.05 25.72
C GLN A 252 35.03 -16.02 26.80
N GLY A 253 35.31 -14.76 26.43
CA GLY A 253 35.75 -13.72 27.37
C GLY A 253 34.67 -12.75 27.87
N VAL A 254 33.50 -12.68 27.23
CA VAL A 254 32.47 -11.69 27.59
C VAL A 254 31.56 -12.26 28.68
N ARG A 255 32.04 -12.26 29.92
CA ARG A 255 31.16 -12.36 31.09
C ARG A 255 30.30 -11.10 31.13
N LEU A 256 29.10 -11.19 30.57
CA LEU A 256 28.02 -10.22 30.79
C LEU A 256 27.78 -10.10 32.30
N ARG A 257 28.34 -9.06 32.92
CA ARG A 257 27.98 -8.69 34.28
C ARG A 257 26.49 -8.36 34.26
N LYS A 258 25.72 -9.07 35.08
CA LYS A 258 24.30 -8.82 35.34
C LYS A 258 24.18 -7.42 35.95
N ALA A 259 23.90 -6.40 35.13
CA ALA A 259 23.59 -5.06 35.61
C ALA A 259 22.23 -5.13 36.30
N GLY A 260 22.26 -5.20 37.64
CA GLY A 260 21.05 -5.13 38.45
C GLY A 260 20.35 -3.78 38.25
N ALA A 261 19.02 -3.81 38.23
CA ALA A 261 18.16 -2.64 38.16
C ALA A 261 18.28 -1.77 39.42
N LYS A 262 19.28 -0.87 39.46
CA LYS A 262 19.42 0.16 40.50
C LYS A 262 19.97 1.46 39.91
N ALA A 263 19.25 2.05 38.97
CA ALA A 263 19.43 3.46 38.62
C ALA A 263 18.19 3.96 37.85
N ASN A 264 17.07 4.09 38.55
CA ASN A 264 16.03 5.06 38.22
C ASN A 264 15.39 5.48 39.55
N LYS A 265 16.17 6.21 40.36
CA LYS A 265 15.58 7.02 41.42
C LYS A 265 14.92 8.20 40.72
N PHE A 266 13.62 8.30 40.87
CA PHE A 266 12.79 9.40 40.38
C PHE A 266 13.29 10.70 40.99
N ASP A 267 13.86 11.56 40.15
CA ASP A 267 14.36 12.88 40.55
C ASP A 267 13.19 13.88 40.56
N ALA A 268 12.64 14.13 41.74
CA ALA A 268 11.45 14.98 41.91
C ALA A 268 11.73 16.47 41.65
N GLU A 269 12.99 16.91 41.60
CA GLU A 269 13.36 18.29 41.27
C GLU A 269 13.32 18.60 39.76
N ALA A 270 13.45 17.60 38.89
CA ALA A 270 13.28 17.78 37.44
C ALA A 270 11.80 17.88 37.01
N ALA A 271 10.87 17.46 37.88
CA ALA A 271 9.43 17.39 37.59
C ALA A 271 8.63 18.57 38.16
N GLY A 272 9.15 19.80 38.08
CA GLY A 272 8.38 21.06 37.96
C GLY A 272 7.19 21.34 38.89
N LYS A 273 7.00 20.62 40.01
CA LYS A 273 5.86 20.82 40.92
C LYS A 273 6.20 21.90 41.93
N LYS A 274 5.77 23.13 41.63
CA LYS A 274 5.74 24.24 42.59
C LYS A 274 4.97 23.80 43.86
N PRO A 275 5.56 23.89 45.07
CA PRO A 275 4.83 23.62 46.29
C PRO A 275 3.77 24.71 46.49
N ASN A 276 2.51 24.30 46.47
CA ASN A 276 1.36 25.18 46.70
C ASN A 276 1.31 25.55 48.19
N LYS A 277 1.85 26.71 48.55
CA LYS A 277 1.66 27.34 49.87
C LYS A 277 0.22 27.86 49.96
N LYS A 278 -0.71 26.99 50.33
CA LYS A 278 -1.99 27.38 50.94
C LYS A 278 -2.33 26.38 52.03
N ASN A 279 -1.97 26.73 53.25
CA ASN A 279 -2.78 26.49 54.45
C ASN A 279 -2.21 27.34 55.58
N GLY A 280 -2.70 28.57 55.61
CA GLY A 280 -2.68 29.41 56.79
C GLY A 280 -3.99 30.19 56.77
N LEU A 281 -4.99 29.72 57.53
CA LEU A 281 -5.91 30.54 58.33
C LEU A 281 -7.00 29.64 58.96
N LEU A 282 -7.09 29.70 60.30
CA LEU A 282 -8.29 29.70 61.17
C LEU A 282 -9.25 28.49 61.06
N HIS A 283 -9.58 27.76 62.12
CA HIS A 283 -9.89 28.12 63.51
C HIS A 283 -9.50 27.01 64.48
#